data_AF-A0A3S0V4Z6-F1
#
_entry.id   AF-A0A3S0V4Z6-F1
#
_cell.length_a   1.000
_cell.length_b   1.000
_cell.length_c   1.000
_cell.angle_alpha   90.00
_cell.angle_beta   90.00
_cell.angle_gamma   90.00
#
_symmetry.space_group_name_H-M   'P 1'
#
loop_
_entity.id
_entity.type
_entity.pdbx_description
1 polymer ?
#
loop_
_entity_poly.entity_id
_entity_poly.type
_entity_poly.pdbx_seq_one_letter_code
_entity_poly.pdbx_strand_id
1 'polypeptide(L)'
;MAYSALILMTLAALGGMASCFRVPGVSVRARQGWAGAFAVLLAAAAVLAAIGSIRTEGSGLSPLVGAVVPAVATVAAALTGSPVTAAVLELSQRSDRHYLSSEDGESVDGPLGDIDDPERTSTLHGGLWIGVLERVGVVVTILVGWPTGLTVLAAIKALGRFTELKRADAVERFILGTFASFLWAAAWAGVALLLIDKV
;
A
#
# COMPACT_ATOMS: atom_id res chain seq x y z
N MET A 1 11.78 18.04 13.35
CA MET A 1 10.93 16.83 13.30
C MET A 1 9.98 16.84 12.11
N ALA A 2 9.15 17.88 11.92
CA ALA A 2 8.26 17.97 10.75
C ALA A 2 9.00 17.92 9.39
N TYR A 3 10.05 18.74 9.20
CA TYR A 3 10.87 18.69 7.98
C TYR A 3 11.55 17.33 7.77
N SER A 4 11.99 16.68 8.85
CA SER A 4 12.61 15.35 8.80
C SER A 4 11.61 14.27 8.35
N ALA A 5 10.38 14.30 8.88
CA ALA A 5 9.30 13.42 8.43
C ALA A 5 8.96 13.67 6.96
N LEU A 6 8.87 14.94 6.53
CA LEU A 6 8.62 15.31 5.14
C LEU A 6 9.73 14.84 4.18
N ILE A 7 11.00 14.89 4.61
CA ILE A 7 12.12 14.34 3.84
C ILE A 7 11.95 12.83 3.68
N LEU A 8 11.59 12.10 4.74
CA LEU A 8 11.36 10.65 4.65
C LEU A 8 10.19 10.31 3.72
N MET A 9 9.10 11.07 3.77
CA MET A 9 7.96 10.91 2.85
C MET A 9 8.40 11.15 1.39
N THR A 10 9.20 12.19 1.15
CA THR A 10 9.74 12.51 -0.18
C THR A 10 10.68 11.40 -0.68
N LEU A 11 11.56 10.87 0.18
CA LEU A 11 12.44 9.74 -0.17
C LEU A 11 11.62 8.49 -0.50
N ALA A 12 10.56 8.21 0.24
CA ALA A 12 9.65 7.11 -0.06
C ALA A 12 8.95 7.31 -1.42
N ALA A 13 8.46 8.52 -1.72
CA ALA A 13 7.86 8.85 -3.01
C ALA A 13 8.84 8.67 -4.18
N LEU A 14 10.09 9.12 -4.04
CA LEU A 14 11.13 8.97 -5.05
C LEU A 14 11.53 7.50 -5.25
N GLY A 15 11.69 6.73 -4.17
CA GLY A 15 11.93 5.28 -4.25
C GLY A 15 10.74 4.53 -4.86
N GLY A 16 9.51 4.99 -4.56
CA GLY A 16 8.27 4.50 -5.17
C GLY A 16 8.28 4.70 -6.68
N MET A 17 8.67 5.87 -7.17
CA MET A 17 8.81 6.14 -8.61
C MET A 17 9.76 5.15 -9.30
N ALA A 18 10.85 4.78 -8.63
CA ALA A 18 11.82 3.83 -9.15
C ALA A 18 11.32 2.38 -9.09
N SER A 19 10.49 2.02 -8.10
CA SER A 19 10.09 0.62 -7.86
C SER A 19 8.73 0.26 -8.44
N CYS A 20 7.74 1.16 -8.42
CA CYS A 20 6.32 0.90 -8.69
C CYS A 20 6.08 0.19 -10.03
N PHE A 21 6.69 0.67 -11.10
CA PHE A 21 6.55 0.09 -12.45
C PHE A 21 7.54 -1.05 -12.73
N ARG A 22 8.53 -1.27 -11.86
CA ARG A 22 9.52 -2.35 -11.99
C ARG A 22 9.12 -3.61 -11.22
N VAL A 23 8.17 -3.51 -10.28
CA VAL A 23 7.70 -4.66 -9.46
C VAL A 23 7.31 -5.90 -10.28
N PRO A 24 6.62 -5.79 -11.43
CA PRO A 24 6.22 -6.98 -12.20
C PRO A 24 7.41 -7.79 -12.76
N GLY A 25 8.58 -7.15 -12.96
CA GLY A 25 9.75 -7.77 -13.60
C GLY A 25 10.93 -8.08 -12.66
N VAL A 26 10.83 -7.77 -11.37
CA VAL A 26 11.93 -7.99 -10.40
C VAL A 26 11.74 -9.27 -9.58
N SER A 27 12.85 -9.82 -9.09
CA SER A 27 12.82 -11.03 -8.26
C SER A 27 12.01 -10.82 -6.98
N VAL A 28 11.43 -11.91 -6.48
CA VAL A 28 10.71 -11.98 -5.20
C VAL A 28 11.48 -11.30 -4.06
N ARG A 29 12.79 -11.56 -3.96
CA ARG A 29 13.66 -10.98 -2.92
C ARG A 29 13.79 -9.47 -3.06
N ALA A 30 13.92 -8.96 -4.29
CA ALA A 30 13.99 -7.53 -4.54
C ALA A 30 12.68 -6.84 -4.15
N ARG A 31 11.53 -7.44 -4.49
CA ARG A 31 10.22 -6.94 -4.09
C ARG A 31 10.05 -6.87 -2.57
N GLN A 32 10.49 -7.91 -1.85
CA GLN A 32 10.49 -7.93 -0.39
C GLN A 32 11.44 -6.88 0.22
N GLY A 33 12.61 -6.68 -0.38
CA GLY A 33 13.54 -5.62 0.02
C GLY A 33 12.92 -4.23 -0.12
N TRP A 34 12.26 -3.94 -1.24
CA TRP A 34 11.52 -2.68 -1.45
C TRP A 34 10.38 -2.51 -0.44
N ALA A 35 9.57 -3.54 -0.23
CA ALA A 35 8.48 -3.50 0.74
C ALA A 35 8.98 -3.20 2.15
N GLY A 36 10.06 -3.87 2.58
CA GLY A 36 10.70 -3.62 3.87
C GLY A 36 11.26 -2.20 3.98
N ALA A 37 11.95 -1.72 2.95
CA ALA A 37 12.48 -0.36 2.93
C ALA A 37 11.38 0.71 3.05
N PHE A 38 10.28 0.56 2.32
CA PHE A 38 9.15 1.48 2.42
C PHE A 38 8.44 1.40 3.77
N ALA A 39 8.29 0.21 4.35
CA ALA A 39 7.72 0.04 5.69
C ALA A 39 8.56 0.75 6.76
N VAL A 40 9.89 0.66 6.67
CA VAL A 40 10.82 1.37 7.55
C VAL A 40 10.71 2.88 7.36
N LEU A 41 10.65 3.38 6.13
CA LEU A 41 10.48 4.81 5.85
C LEU A 41 9.17 5.35 6.41
N LEU A 42 8.06 4.63 6.21
CA LEU A 42 6.75 4.97 6.77
C LEU A 42 6.79 5.00 8.30
N ALA A 43 7.33 3.96 8.93
CA ALA A 43 7.43 3.86 10.39
C ALA A 43 8.28 4.99 10.97
N ALA A 44 9.44 5.29 10.36
CA ALA A 44 10.31 6.38 10.77
C ALA A 44 9.62 7.75 10.60
N ALA A 45 8.91 7.97 9.49
CA ALA A 45 8.13 9.20 9.28
C ALA A 45 7.01 9.35 10.32
N ALA A 46 6.27 8.27 10.61
CA ALA A 46 5.22 8.24 11.62
C ALA A 46 5.75 8.53 13.02
N VAL A 47 6.87 7.91 13.43
CA VAL A 47 7.50 8.17 14.73
C VAL A 47 7.97 9.61 14.84
N LEU A 48 8.62 10.17 13.81
CA LEU A 48 9.07 11.57 13.83
C LEU A 48 7.88 12.55 13.86
N ALA A 49 6.80 12.26 13.12
CA ALA A 49 5.58 13.05 13.14
C ALA A 49 4.90 13.00 14.51
N ALA A 50 4.79 11.82 15.13
CA ALA A 50 4.19 11.64 16.46
C ALA A 50 5.03 12.27 17.58
N ILE A 51 6.35 12.13 17.55
CA ILE A 51 7.23 12.83 18.52
C ILE A 51 7.11 14.35 18.33
N GLY A 52 7.04 14.82 17.08
CA GLY A 52 6.77 16.21 16.77
C GLY A 52 5.41 16.69 17.29
N SER A 53 4.37 15.86 17.22
CA SER A 53 3.03 16.24 17.67
C SER A 53 2.96 16.44 19.18
N ILE A 54 3.70 15.63 19.96
CA ILE A 54 3.77 15.69 21.42
C ILE A 54 4.63 16.87 21.90
N ARG A 55 5.73 17.19 21.20
CA ARG A 55 6.77 18.12 21.71
C ARG A 55 6.57 19.60 21.37
N THR A 56 5.63 19.96 20.50
CA THR A 56 5.62 21.31 19.89
C THR A 56 4.36 22.12 20.25
N GLU A 57 4.55 23.20 21.00
CA GLU A 57 3.69 24.39 21.02
C GLU A 57 3.99 25.21 19.75
N GLY A 58 3.01 25.33 18.85
CA GLY A 58 3.03 26.25 17.71
C GLY A 58 4.25 26.18 16.78
N SER A 59 4.40 25.11 15.99
CA SER A 59 5.29 25.19 14.83
C SER A 59 4.65 26.11 13.80
N GLY A 60 5.20 27.30 13.59
CA GLY A 60 4.87 28.19 12.48
C GLY A 60 5.23 27.57 11.13
N LEU A 61 4.57 26.47 10.77
CA LEU A 61 4.65 25.84 9.48
C LEU A 61 4.04 26.81 8.48
N SER A 62 4.80 27.16 7.45
CA SER A 62 4.28 28.04 6.42
C SER A 62 3.07 27.37 5.75
N PRO A 63 2.07 28.14 5.26
CA PRO A 63 0.93 27.59 4.52
C PRO A 63 1.34 26.66 3.37
N LEU A 64 2.55 26.87 2.82
CA LEU A 64 3.16 26.02 1.81
C LEU A 64 3.45 24.60 2.32
N VAL A 65 3.91 24.43 3.56
CA VAL A 65 4.10 23.09 4.15
C VAL A 65 2.77 22.37 4.33
N GLY A 66 1.71 23.09 4.74
CA GLY A 66 0.35 22.55 4.82
C GLY A 66 -0.19 22.03 3.49
N ALA A 67 0.20 22.64 2.37
CA ALA A 67 -0.17 22.17 1.02
C ALA A 67 0.74 21.02 0.52
N VAL A 68 2.03 21.05 0.84
CA VAL A 68 3.01 20.06 0.36
C VAL A 68 2.85 18.70 1.04
N VAL A 69 2.57 18.67 2.35
CA VAL A 69 2.44 17.41 3.11
C VAL A 69 1.36 16.47 2.53
N PRO A 70 0.11 16.90 2.27
CA PRO A 70 -0.90 16.09 1.59
C PRO A 70 -0.43 15.53 0.25
N ALA A 71 0.21 16.37 -0.57
CA ALA A 71 0.66 15.99 -1.90
C ALA A 71 1.74 14.90 -1.83
N VAL A 72 2.75 15.09 -0.97
CA VAL A 72 3.83 14.11 -0.80
C VAL A 72 3.31 12.80 -0.19
N ALA A 73 2.41 12.86 0.79
CA ALA A 73 1.77 11.66 1.36
C ALA A 73 0.99 10.87 0.30
N THR A 74 0.24 11.58 -0.55
CA THR A 74 -0.55 11.00 -1.63
C THR A 74 0.36 10.28 -2.63
N VAL A 75 1.45 10.93 -3.06
CA VAL A 75 2.42 10.32 -3.99
C VAL A 75 3.13 9.12 -3.34
N ALA A 76 3.58 9.25 -2.09
CA ALA A 76 4.22 8.17 -1.36
C ALA A 76 3.29 6.95 -1.24
N ALA A 77 2.04 7.14 -0.81
CA ALA A 77 1.02 6.10 -0.74
C ALA A 77 0.80 5.42 -2.09
N ALA A 78 0.56 6.22 -3.14
CA ALA A 78 0.24 5.74 -4.47
C ALA A 78 1.35 4.86 -5.07
N LEU A 79 2.60 5.29 -4.95
CA LEU A 79 3.75 4.66 -5.62
C LEU A 79 4.43 3.56 -4.82
N THR A 80 4.35 3.57 -3.49
CA THR A 80 5.02 2.55 -2.65
C THR A 80 4.11 1.37 -2.30
N GLY A 81 2.80 1.47 -2.57
CA GLY A 81 1.83 0.43 -2.21
C GLY A 81 2.02 -0.90 -2.94
N SER A 82 2.38 -0.88 -4.23
CA SER A 82 2.48 -2.09 -5.06
C SER A 82 3.47 -3.17 -4.54
N PRO A 83 4.73 -2.83 -4.18
CA PRO A 83 5.63 -3.83 -3.60
C PRO A 83 5.16 -4.32 -2.23
N VAL A 84 4.52 -3.46 -1.43
CA VAL A 84 4.00 -3.82 -0.10
C VAL A 84 2.83 -4.79 -0.20
N THR A 85 1.83 -4.49 -1.02
CA THR A 85 0.67 -5.37 -1.22
C THR A 85 1.08 -6.73 -1.77
N ALA A 86 2.03 -6.74 -2.71
CA ALA A 86 2.56 -7.98 -3.27
C ALA A 86 3.35 -8.79 -2.22
N ALA A 87 4.09 -8.14 -1.32
CA ALA A 87 4.77 -8.83 -0.22
C ALA A 87 3.77 -9.45 0.77
N VAL A 88 2.68 -8.75 1.11
CA VAL A 88 1.61 -9.28 1.99
C VAL A 88 0.97 -10.53 1.38
N LEU A 89 0.59 -10.48 0.10
CA LEU A 89 0.01 -11.63 -0.61
C LEU A 89 0.97 -12.82 -0.65
N GLU A 90 2.27 -12.56 -0.86
CA GLU A 90 3.27 -13.61 -0.86
C GLU A 90 3.47 -14.24 0.53
N LEU A 91 3.43 -13.43 1.59
CA LEU A 91 3.46 -13.93 2.96
C LEU A 91 2.23 -14.81 3.27
N SER A 92 1.05 -14.42 2.77
CA SER A 92 -0.16 -15.25 2.88
C SER A 92 0.05 -16.61 2.21
N GLN A 93 0.49 -16.62 0.95
CA GLN A 93 0.73 -17.87 0.21
C GLN A 93 1.78 -18.76 0.86
N ARG A 94 2.81 -18.18 1.52
CA ARG A 94 3.80 -18.93 2.29
C ARG A 94 3.20 -19.56 3.54
N SER A 95 2.31 -18.82 4.21
CA SER A 95 1.62 -19.28 5.42
C SER A 95 0.66 -20.44 5.10
N ASP A 96 -0.09 -20.33 4.00
CA ASP A 96 -0.99 -21.41 3.55
C ASP A 96 -0.22 -22.70 3.24
N ARG A 97 0.92 -22.59 2.54
CA ARG A 97 1.78 -23.76 2.29
C ARG A 97 2.30 -24.40 3.57
N HIS A 98 2.72 -23.61 4.55
CA HIS A 98 3.20 -24.14 5.82
C HIS A 98 2.08 -24.86 6.59
N TYR A 99 0.86 -24.35 6.54
CA TYR A 99 -0.29 -24.97 7.18
C TYR A 99 -0.60 -26.34 6.56
N LEU A 100 -0.71 -26.40 5.23
CA LEU A 100 -0.95 -27.65 4.49
C LEU A 100 0.17 -28.68 4.67
N SER A 101 1.44 -28.25 4.65
CA SER A 101 2.59 -29.13 4.91
C SER A 101 2.70 -29.61 6.37
N SER A 102 1.96 -29.00 7.31
CA SER A 102 1.93 -29.42 8.71
C SER A 102 0.80 -30.42 9.02
N GLU A 103 -0.28 -30.40 8.23
CA GLU A 103 -1.37 -31.38 8.33
C GLU A 103 -1.10 -32.65 7.51
N ASP A 104 -0.53 -32.50 6.32
CA ASP A 104 -0.14 -33.63 5.47
C ASP A 104 1.36 -33.92 5.64
N GLY A 105 1.69 -34.95 6.42
CA GLY A 105 3.05 -35.51 6.53
C GLY A 105 3.54 -36.20 5.23
N GLU A 106 2.94 -35.88 4.09
CA GLU A 106 3.24 -36.49 2.80
C GLU A 106 3.47 -35.37 1.77
N SER A 107 4.70 -35.32 1.26
CA SER A 107 5.14 -34.37 0.24
C SER A 107 4.34 -34.56 -1.04
N VAL A 108 3.25 -33.81 -1.20
CA VAL A 108 2.62 -33.61 -2.51
C VAL A 108 3.44 -32.57 -3.26
N ASP A 109 4.52 -33.05 -3.88
CA ASP A 109 5.24 -32.39 -4.97
C ASP A 109 4.33 -32.43 -6.22
N GLY A 110 3.16 -31.82 -6.10
CA GLY A 110 2.25 -31.58 -7.20
C GLY A 110 2.54 -30.19 -7.73
N PRO A 111 2.78 -30.01 -9.04
CA PRO A 111 2.68 -28.68 -9.62
C PRO A 111 1.23 -28.24 -9.38
N LEU A 112 1.01 -27.38 -8.39
CA LEU A 112 -0.18 -26.53 -8.36
C LEU A 112 -0.04 -25.67 -9.60
N GLY A 113 -0.57 -26.25 -10.68
CA GLY A 113 -0.37 -25.85 -12.04
C GLY A 113 -0.71 -24.39 -12.16
N ASP A 114 0.17 -23.72 -12.91
CA ASP A 114 -0.12 -22.54 -13.70
C ASP A 114 -1.58 -22.13 -13.59
N ILE A 115 -1.88 -21.38 -12.52
CA ILE A 115 -3.17 -20.73 -12.41
C ILE A 115 -3.07 -19.72 -13.54
N ASP A 116 -3.84 -19.95 -14.59
CA ASP A 116 -4.16 -18.96 -15.61
C ASP A 116 -4.76 -17.77 -14.87
N ASP A 117 -3.87 -16.93 -14.35
CA ASP A 117 -4.19 -15.65 -13.77
C ASP A 117 -4.44 -14.76 -14.98
N PRO A 118 -5.70 -14.40 -15.30
CA PRO A 118 -5.99 -13.56 -16.46
C PRO A 118 -5.22 -12.22 -16.40
N GLU A 119 -4.76 -11.82 -15.20
CA GLU A 119 -3.90 -10.67 -14.94
C GLU A 119 -2.45 -10.84 -15.44
N ARG A 120 -1.96 -12.08 -15.59
CA ARG A 120 -0.68 -12.39 -16.26
C ARG A 120 -0.77 -12.28 -17.78
N THR A 121 -1.94 -12.55 -18.35
CA THR A 121 -2.20 -12.47 -19.81
C THR A 121 -2.70 -11.11 -20.28
N SER A 122 -3.15 -10.24 -19.38
CA SER A 122 -3.58 -8.89 -19.76
C SER A 122 -2.37 -8.00 -20.06
N THR A 123 -2.19 -7.62 -21.33
CA THR A 123 -1.16 -6.68 -21.80
C THR A 123 -1.37 -5.24 -21.30
N LEU A 124 -2.50 -4.98 -20.64
CA LEU A 124 -2.81 -3.70 -20.00
C LEU A 124 -2.49 -3.80 -18.50
N HIS A 125 -1.65 -2.89 -17.99
CA HIS A 125 -1.34 -2.75 -16.56
C HIS A 125 -2.51 -2.19 -15.74
N GLY A 126 -3.75 -2.59 -16.06
CA GLY A 126 -4.99 -2.05 -15.50
C GLY A 126 -5.02 -2.19 -13.97
N GLY A 127 -4.63 -3.35 -13.44
CA GLY A 127 -4.57 -3.58 -11.99
C GLY A 127 -3.62 -2.62 -11.26
N LEU A 128 -2.46 -2.30 -11.86
CA LEU A 128 -1.49 -1.36 -11.28
C LEU A 128 -2.05 0.07 -11.22
N TRP A 129 -2.60 0.57 -12.33
CA TRP A 129 -3.16 1.91 -12.41
C TRP A 129 -4.39 2.08 -11.53
N ILE A 130 -5.28 1.09 -11.50
CA ILE A 130 -6.42 1.05 -10.59
C ILE A 130 -5.93 1.15 -9.15
N GLY A 131 -4.91 0.36 -8.77
CA GLY A 131 -4.33 0.43 -7.42
C GLY A 131 -3.72 1.80 -7.08
N VAL A 132 -3.07 2.46 -8.04
CA VAL A 132 -2.56 3.84 -7.88
C VAL A 132 -3.71 4.82 -7.62
N LEU A 133 -4.75 4.80 -8.45
CA LEU A 133 -5.90 5.69 -8.33
C LEU A 133 -6.69 5.47 -7.04
N GLU A 134 -6.88 4.22 -6.63
CA GLU A 134 -7.54 3.88 -5.38
C GLU A 134 -6.77 4.42 -4.17
N ARG A 135 -5.44 4.28 -4.14
CA ARG A 135 -4.62 4.80 -3.04
C ARG A 135 -4.65 6.32 -2.98
N VAL A 136 -4.67 7.00 -4.13
CA VAL A 136 -4.93 8.45 -4.17
C VAL A 136 -6.29 8.77 -3.55
N GLY A 137 -7.34 8.05 -3.95
CA GLY A 137 -8.68 8.20 -3.39
C GLY A 137 -8.73 7.97 -1.87
N VAL A 138 -8.08 6.92 -1.36
CA VAL A 138 -8.01 6.62 0.08
C VAL A 138 -7.36 7.77 0.84
N VAL A 139 -6.22 8.28 0.37
CA VAL A 139 -5.57 9.42 1.03
C VAL A 139 -6.47 10.66 0.99
N VAL A 140 -7.04 11.01 -0.17
CA VAL A 140 -7.90 12.19 -0.32
C VAL A 140 -9.14 12.10 0.57
N THR A 141 -9.83 10.96 0.60
CA THR A 141 -11.04 10.77 1.41
C THR A 141 -10.77 10.89 2.91
N ILE A 142 -9.61 10.40 3.37
CA ILE A 142 -9.17 10.56 4.76
C ILE A 142 -8.84 12.02 5.05
N LEU A 143 -8.02 12.66 4.21
CA LEU A 143 -7.55 14.04 4.45
C LEU A 143 -8.68 15.09 4.37
N VAL A 144 -9.70 14.86 3.55
CA VAL A 144 -10.88 15.74 3.43
C VAL A 144 -11.95 15.43 4.51
N GLY A 145 -11.76 14.37 5.31
CA GLY A 145 -12.73 13.98 6.34
C GLY A 145 -14.01 13.38 5.77
N TRP A 146 -13.94 12.70 4.62
CA TRP A 146 -15.06 12.04 3.96
C TRP A 146 -14.96 10.50 4.07
N PRO A 147 -15.26 9.92 5.26
CA PRO A 147 -15.05 8.49 5.51
C PRO A 147 -15.91 7.58 4.61
N THR A 148 -17.10 8.03 4.20
CA THR A 148 -17.94 7.32 3.22
C THR A 148 -17.29 7.21 1.84
N GLY A 149 -16.27 8.01 1.53
CA GLY A 149 -15.48 7.83 0.31
C GLY A 149 -14.74 6.49 0.28
N LEU A 150 -14.28 5.97 1.43
CA LEU A 150 -13.65 4.65 1.52
C LEU A 150 -14.61 3.53 1.14
N THR A 151 -15.88 3.63 1.55
CA THR A 151 -16.91 2.65 1.19
C THR A 151 -17.22 2.69 -0.31
N VAL A 152 -17.23 3.88 -0.92
CA VAL A 152 -17.41 4.04 -2.37
C VAL A 152 -16.24 3.41 -3.13
N LEU A 153 -15.00 3.66 -2.71
CA LEU A 153 -13.81 3.08 -3.34
C LEU A 153 -13.81 1.54 -3.26
N ALA A 154 -14.14 1.00 -2.10
CA ALA A 154 -14.27 -0.46 -1.92
C ALA A 154 -15.35 -1.05 -2.83
N ALA A 155 -16.50 -0.38 -2.97
CA ALA A 155 -17.58 -0.82 -3.83
C ALA A 155 -17.22 -0.81 -5.31
N ILE A 156 -16.59 0.28 -5.80
CA ILE A 156 -16.12 0.40 -7.19
C ILE A 156 -15.12 -0.74 -7.51
N LYS A 157 -14.18 -0.99 -6.60
CA LYS A 157 -13.17 -2.04 -6.75
C LYS A 157 -13.80 -3.43 -6.84
N ALA A 158 -14.74 -3.74 -5.95
CA ALA A 158 -15.44 -5.03 -5.93
C ALA A 158 -16.28 -5.25 -7.20
N LEU A 159 -16.97 -4.20 -7.68
CA LEU A 159 -17.79 -4.27 -8.90
C LEU A 159 -16.94 -4.59 -10.13
N GLY A 160 -15.78 -3.94 -10.28
CA GLY A 160 -14.89 -4.15 -11.42
C GLY A 160 -14.29 -5.55 -11.52
N ARG A 161 -14.32 -6.33 -10.43
CA ARG A 161 -13.74 -7.68 -10.33
C ARG A 161 -14.79 -8.78 -10.12
N PHE A 162 -16.08 -8.44 -10.09
CA PHE A 162 -17.17 -9.36 -9.75
C PHE A 162 -17.17 -10.65 -10.58
N THR A 163 -16.87 -10.58 -11.88
CA THR A 163 -16.85 -11.74 -12.77
C THR A 163 -15.68 -12.70 -12.52
N GLU A 164 -14.59 -12.21 -11.92
CA GLU A 164 -13.36 -12.95 -11.62
C GLU A 164 -13.43 -13.63 -10.23
N LEU A 165 -14.28 -13.12 -9.33
CA LEU A 165 -14.43 -13.55 -7.93
C LEU A 165 -15.28 -14.82 -7.75
N LYS A 166 -15.26 -15.74 -8.73
CA LYS A 166 -16.07 -16.98 -8.68
C LYS A 166 -15.44 -18.10 -7.86
N ARG A 167 -14.14 -18.02 -7.58
CA ARG A 167 -13.40 -19.02 -6.80
C ARG A 167 -13.02 -18.44 -5.44
N ALA A 168 -13.14 -19.25 -4.37
CA ALA A 168 -12.85 -18.81 -3.00
C ALA A 168 -11.43 -18.26 -2.83
N ASP A 169 -10.44 -18.93 -3.45
CA ASP A 169 -9.03 -18.51 -3.44
C ASP A 169 -8.81 -17.14 -4.12
N ALA A 170 -9.55 -16.83 -5.18
CA ALA A 170 -9.51 -15.52 -5.83
C ALA A 170 -10.14 -14.43 -4.93
N VAL A 171 -11.23 -14.75 -4.23
CA VAL A 171 -11.90 -13.81 -3.32
C VAL A 171 -11.01 -13.43 -2.15
N GLU A 172 -10.38 -14.41 -1.49
CA GLU A 172 -9.52 -14.16 -0.35
C GLU A 172 -8.31 -13.29 -0.73
N ARG A 173 -7.65 -13.60 -1.85
CA ARG A 173 -6.53 -12.79 -2.35
C ARG A 173 -6.96 -11.37 -2.70
N PHE A 174 -8.14 -11.20 -3.29
CA PHE A 174 -8.69 -9.89 -3.62
C PHE A 174 -8.96 -9.06 -2.35
N ILE A 175 -9.60 -9.66 -1.34
CA ILE A 175 -9.90 -9.01 -0.07
C ILE A 175 -8.60 -8.62 0.65
N LEU A 176 -7.65 -9.56 0.77
CA LEU A 176 -6.38 -9.34 1.46
C LEU A 176 -5.55 -8.25 0.76
N GLY A 177 -5.45 -8.30 -0.56
CA GLY A 177 -4.73 -7.29 -1.35
C GLY A 177 -5.37 -5.90 -1.21
N THR A 178 -6.70 -5.83 -1.20
CA THR A 178 -7.44 -4.58 -1.00
C THR A 178 -7.19 -3.99 0.37
N PHE A 179 -7.37 -4.79 1.44
CA PHE A 179 -7.12 -4.33 2.81
C PHE A 179 -5.68 -3.87 3.01
N ALA A 180 -4.70 -4.63 2.51
CA ALA A 180 -3.29 -4.25 2.59
C ALA A 180 -3.03 -2.90 1.90
N SER A 181 -3.60 -2.69 0.71
CA SER A 181 -3.45 -1.43 -0.04
C SER A 181 -4.11 -0.26 0.66
N PHE A 182 -5.30 -0.46 1.22
CA PHE A 182 -6.07 0.56 1.92
C PHE A 182 -5.38 0.97 3.22
N LEU A 183 -4.94 0.00 4.03
CA LEU A 183 -4.18 0.26 5.27
C LEU A 183 -2.87 0.98 4.98
N TRP A 184 -2.18 0.61 3.90
CA TRP A 184 -0.95 1.28 3.48
C TRP A 184 -1.19 2.76 3.15
N ALA A 185 -2.21 3.05 2.35
CA ALA A 185 -2.56 4.43 2.01
C ALA A 185 -3.07 5.22 3.22
N ALA A 186 -3.87 4.58 4.08
CA ALA A 186 -4.36 5.18 5.32
C ALA A 186 -3.22 5.53 6.29
N ALA A 187 -2.17 4.71 6.35
CA ALA A 187 -1.01 5.00 7.19
C ALA A 187 -0.27 6.27 6.72
N TRP A 188 -0.03 6.44 5.42
CA TRP A 188 0.55 7.69 4.89
C TRP A 188 -0.35 8.90 5.11
N ALA A 189 -1.67 8.75 4.97
CA ALA A 189 -2.63 9.80 5.30
C ALA A 189 -2.57 10.18 6.80
N GLY A 190 -2.46 9.19 7.70
CA GLY A 190 -2.26 9.42 9.12
C GLY A 190 -0.98 10.19 9.45
N VAL A 191 0.13 9.88 8.77
CA VAL A 191 1.38 10.66 8.89
C VAL A 191 1.16 12.11 8.45
N ALA A 192 0.44 12.34 7.35
CA ALA A 192 0.10 13.69 6.91
C ALA A 192 -0.77 14.44 7.93
N LEU A 193 -1.81 13.82 8.49
CA LEU A 193 -2.64 14.44 9.52
C LEU A 193 -1.83 14.87 10.75
N LEU A 194 -0.94 14.00 11.24
CA LEU A 194 -0.03 14.32 12.36
C LEU A 194 0.87 15.54 12.10
N LEU A 195 1.13 15.84 10.83
CA LEU A 195 1.94 16.99 10.40
C LEU A 195 1.08 18.24 10.09
N ILE A 196 -0.16 18.08 9.63
CA ILE A 196 -1.06 19.16 9.20
C ILE A 196 -1.84 19.76 10.37
N ASP A 197 -2.19 18.98 11.42
CA ASP A 197 -2.84 19.47 12.65
C ASP A 197 -2.03 20.55 13.41
N LYS A 198 -0.93 21.01 12.82
CA LYS A 198 0.01 22.01 13.31
C LYS A 198 0.08 23.28 12.44
N VAL A 199 -0.71 23.38 11.37
CA VAL A 199 -0.86 24.58 10.51
C VAL A 199 -2.12 25.33 10.93
#